data_AF-A0A1V5G869-F1
#
_entry.id   AF-A0A1V5G869-F1
#
_cell.length_a   1.000
_cell.length_b   1.000
_cell.length_c   1.000
_cell.angle_alpha   90.00
_cell.angle_beta   90.00
_cell.angle_gamma   90.00
#
_symmetry.space_group_name_H-M   'P 1'
#
loop_
_entity.id
_entity.type
_entity.pdbx_description
1 polymer ?
#
loop_
_entity_poly.entity_id
_entity_poly.type
_entity_poly.pdbx_seq_one_letter_code
_entity_poly.pdbx_strand_id
1 'polypeptide(L)'
;MVAWSVNPPRIVREEEKRTATLDERLAAARRVQAAGYRVGFHFDPIVHYAGWREDYRALVDRVAEAVEPRRTAWFSLGAFRYPPALKTPMRRRYPRTPLLDGEFVPGEDGKMRYFQPIRVELYRAIAERLRERFPRAALYLCMETEDVWRRVFGRTPTTEEILQETLRSCEDAM
;
A
#
# COMPACT_ATOMS: atom_id res chain seq x y z
N MET A 1 -9.72 11.81 -10.70
CA MET A 1 -9.52 10.69 -9.74
C MET A 1 -8.71 11.21 -8.57
N VAL A 2 -8.94 10.72 -7.36
CA VAL A 2 -8.22 11.14 -6.14
C VAL A 2 -7.75 9.89 -5.39
N ALA A 3 -6.60 9.95 -4.73
CA ALA A 3 -6.07 8.83 -3.97
C ALA A 3 -5.63 9.22 -2.56
N TRP A 4 -5.62 8.24 -1.67
CA TRP A 4 -5.19 8.39 -0.27
C TRP A 4 -4.19 7.31 0.10
N SER A 5 -3.17 7.69 0.89
CA SER A 5 -2.35 6.70 1.59
C SER A 5 -3.12 6.16 2.80
N VAL A 6 -3.13 4.85 2.96
CA VAL A 6 -3.80 4.14 4.06
C VAL A 6 -2.83 3.20 4.75
N ASN A 7 -2.96 3.10 6.06
CA ASN A 7 -2.15 2.23 6.92
C ASN A 7 -3.01 1.77 8.11
N PRO A 8 -2.65 0.67 8.79
CA PRO A 8 -3.37 0.26 9.99
C PRO A 8 -3.38 1.39 11.03
N PRO A 9 -4.46 1.54 11.81
CA PRO A 9 -4.58 2.63 12.79
C PRO A 9 -3.39 2.73 13.74
N ARG A 10 -2.76 1.59 14.06
CA ARG A 10 -1.51 1.53 14.83
C ARG A 10 -0.39 2.35 14.18
N ILE A 11 -0.09 2.09 12.91
CA ILE A 11 0.97 2.77 12.15
C ILE A 11 0.63 4.25 11.96
N VAL A 12 -0.63 4.57 11.66
CA VAL A 12 -1.07 5.98 11.53
C VAL A 12 -0.81 6.75 12.82
N ARG A 13 -1.14 6.17 13.99
CA ARG A 13 -0.94 6.80 15.30
C ARG A 13 0.55 6.93 15.67
N GLU A 14 1.34 5.90 15.40
CA GLU A 14 2.73 5.80 15.86
C GLU A 14 3.70 6.59 14.94
N GLU A 15 3.50 6.51 13.63
CA GLU A 15 4.48 6.97 12.63
C GLU A 15 3.98 8.15 11.78
N GLU A 16 2.68 8.31 11.55
CA GLU A 16 2.12 9.35 10.66
C GLU A 16 1.62 10.58 11.44
N LYS A 17 2.44 11.08 12.37
CA LYS A 17 2.08 12.20 13.27
C LYS A 17 1.70 13.46 12.49
N ARG A 18 0.69 14.17 12.99
CA ARG A 18 0.17 15.44 12.42
C ARG A 18 -0.44 15.27 11.02
N THR A 19 -0.96 14.08 10.73
CA THR A 19 -1.76 13.80 9.53
C THR A 19 -3.19 13.43 9.94
N ALA A 20 -4.10 13.43 8.97
CA ALA A 20 -5.47 12.94 9.18
C ALA A 20 -5.45 11.47 9.60
N THR A 21 -6.38 11.09 10.48
CA THR A 21 -6.64 9.70 10.89
C THR A 21 -7.10 8.85 9.69
N LEU A 22 -7.06 7.52 9.83
CA LEU A 22 -7.60 6.61 8.82
C LEU A 22 -9.09 6.90 8.55
N ASP A 23 -9.89 7.13 9.61
CA ASP A 23 -11.32 7.42 9.48
C ASP A 23 -11.61 8.69 8.69
N GLU A 24 -10.85 9.76 8.92
CA GLU A 24 -11.00 11.00 8.16
C GLU A 24 -10.63 10.81 6.68
N ARG A 25 -9.58 10.04 6.38
CA ARG A 25 -9.18 9.72 5.01
C ARG A 25 -10.25 8.90 4.30
N LEU A 26 -10.81 7.88 4.96
CA LEU A 26 -11.87 7.04 4.41
C LEU A 26 -13.18 7.82 4.22
N ALA A 27 -13.54 8.69 5.17
CA ALA A 27 -14.68 9.59 5.04
C ALA A 27 -14.53 10.55 3.84
N ALA A 28 -13.32 11.10 3.63
CA ALA A 28 -13.02 11.92 2.47
C ALA A 28 -13.13 11.12 1.16
N ALA A 29 -12.58 9.91 1.10
CA ALA A 29 -12.66 9.04 -0.06
C ALA A 29 -14.12 8.71 -0.43
N ARG A 30 -14.96 8.40 0.58
CA ARG A 30 -16.39 8.17 0.40
C ARG A 30 -17.12 9.39 -0.18
N ARG A 31 -16.83 10.60 0.33
CA ARG A 31 -17.43 11.84 -0.19
C ARG A 31 -17.03 12.09 -1.64
N VAL A 32 -15.77 11.84 -1.98
CA VAL A 32 -15.27 11.98 -3.36
C VAL A 32 -15.91 10.96 -4.29
N GLN A 33 -16.13 9.72 -3.86
CA GLN A 33 -16.93 8.76 -4.62
C GLN A 33 -18.38 9.21 -4.80
N ALA A 34 -19.02 9.72 -3.74
CA ALA A 34 -20.39 10.23 -3.82
C ALA A 34 -20.51 11.39 -4.83
N ALA A 35 -19.46 12.19 -5.00
CA ALA A 35 -19.38 13.26 -5.99
C ALA A 35 -19.10 12.79 -7.44
N GLY A 36 -19.12 11.49 -7.72
CA GLY A 36 -18.96 10.95 -9.08
C GLY A 36 -17.53 10.49 -9.41
N TYR A 37 -16.53 10.84 -8.61
CA TYR A 37 -15.14 10.45 -8.89
C TYR A 37 -14.84 9.00 -8.52
N ARG A 38 -13.85 8.42 -9.19
CA ARG A 38 -13.20 7.19 -8.74
C ARG A 38 -12.05 7.50 -7.78
N VAL A 39 -11.74 6.51 -6.95
CA VAL A 39 -10.69 6.64 -5.93
C VAL A 39 -9.64 5.54 -6.05
N GLY A 40 -8.43 5.83 -5.58
CA GLY A 40 -7.34 4.85 -5.45
C GLY A 40 -6.74 4.89 -4.05
N PHE A 41 -6.00 3.84 -3.69
CA PHE A 41 -5.38 3.76 -2.37
C PHE A 41 -3.93 3.30 -2.44
N HIS A 42 -3.06 4.04 -1.75
CA HIS A 42 -1.66 3.67 -1.56
C HIS A 42 -1.50 2.94 -0.23
N PHE A 43 -1.06 1.69 -0.29
CA PHE A 43 -0.45 0.98 0.83
C PHE A 43 1.06 1.17 0.70
N ASP A 44 1.51 2.40 0.94
CA ASP A 44 2.92 2.79 0.86
C ASP A 44 3.22 3.84 1.94
N PRO A 45 3.98 3.50 2.99
CA PRO A 45 4.70 2.23 3.17
C PRO A 45 3.89 1.13 3.88
N ILE A 46 4.02 -0.11 3.42
CA ILE A 46 3.69 -1.33 4.19
C ILE A 46 4.83 -1.64 5.16
N VAL A 47 4.49 -1.83 6.44
CA VAL A 47 5.44 -2.02 7.54
C VAL A 47 5.34 -3.44 8.09
N HIS A 48 6.49 -4.10 8.28
CA HIS A 48 6.55 -5.43 8.91
C HIS A 48 6.70 -5.30 10.43
N TYR A 49 5.79 -5.90 11.20
CA TYR A 49 5.80 -5.92 12.67
C TYR A 49 4.95 -7.08 13.20
N ALA A 50 5.13 -7.48 14.46
CA ALA A 50 4.29 -8.56 15.04
C ALA A 50 2.79 -8.19 15.00
N GLY A 51 1.97 -9.04 14.38
CA GLY A 51 0.53 -8.81 14.17
C GLY A 51 0.18 -8.03 12.89
N TRP A 52 1.16 -7.76 12.00
CA TRP A 52 0.92 -7.01 10.77
C TRP A 52 -0.17 -7.64 9.90
N ARG A 53 -0.25 -8.97 9.85
CA ARG A 53 -1.13 -9.70 8.92
C ARG A 53 -2.59 -9.43 9.21
N GLU A 54 -2.98 -9.52 10.48
CA GLU A 54 -4.32 -9.24 10.96
C GLU A 54 -4.67 -7.75 10.79
N ASP A 55 -3.73 -6.87 11.14
CA ASP A 55 -3.91 -5.42 11.04
C ASP A 55 -4.11 -4.95 9.59
N TYR A 56 -3.34 -5.48 8.63
CA TYR A 56 -3.52 -5.15 7.22
C TYR A 56 -4.77 -5.80 6.61
N ARG A 57 -5.14 -7.01 7.04
CA ARG A 57 -6.42 -7.62 6.63
C ARG A 57 -7.60 -6.75 7.09
N ALA A 58 -7.60 -6.34 8.35
CA ALA A 58 -8.62 -5.45 8.91
C ALA A 58 -8.64 -4.08 8.22
N LEU A 59 -7.47 -3.55 7.83
CA LEU A 59 -7.38 -2.33 7.03
C LEU A 59 -8.12 -2.46 5.69
N VAL A 60 -7.86 -3.54 4.95
CA VAL A 60 -8.54 -3.77 3.65
C VAL A 60 -10.05 -3.88 3.84
N ASP A 61 -10.50 -4.55 4.89
CA ASP A 61 -11.92 -4.68 5.21
C ASP A 61 -12.56 -3.32 5.49
N ARG A 62 -11.90 -2.47 6.29
CA ARG A 62 -12.36 -1.11 6.56
C ARG A 62 -12.42 -0.23 5.32
N VAL A 63 -11.46 -0.37 4.40
CA VAL A 63 -11.53 0.32 3.10
C VAL A 63 -12.77 -0.15 2.34
N ALA A 64 -13.04 -1.46 2.28
CA ALA A 64 -14.19 -2.03 1.58
C ALA A 64 -15.54 -1.65 2.20
N GLU A 65 -15.59 -1.39 3.51
CA GLU A 65 -16.78 -0.86 4.20
C GLU A 65 -17.01 0.63 3.92
N ALA A 66 -15.94 1.40 3.72
CA ALA A 66 -16.03 2.84 3.56
C ALA A 66 -16.33 3.30 2.12
N VAL A 67 -15.89 2.55 1.12
CA VAL A 67 -16.01 2.92 -0.29
C VAL A 67 -16.66 1.82 -1.13
N GLU A 68 -17.32 2.21 -2.22
CA GLU A 68 -17.91 1.29 -3.19
C GLU A 68 -16.80 0.56 -3.98
N PRO A 69 -16.64 -0.78 -3.83
CA PRO A 69 -15.56 -1.51 -4.47
C PRO A 69 -15.53 -1.39 -6.00
N ARG A 70 -16.70 -1.32 -6.65
CA ARG A 70 -16.80 -1.18 -8.11
C ARG A 70 -16.28 0.16 -8.63
N ARG A 71 -16.22 1.18 -7.76
CA ARG A 71 -15.78 2.55 -8.09
C ARG A 71 -14.40 2.87 -7.51
N THR A 72 -13.71 1.86 -7.00
CA THR A 72 -12.27 1.92 -6.68
C THR A 72 -11.49 1.53 -7.92
N ALA A 73 -10.59 2.40 -8.37
CA ALA A 73 -9.83 2.18 -9.60
C ALA A 73 -8.62 1.28 -9.35
N TRP A 74 -7.82 1.58 -8.34
CA TRP A 74 -6.56 0.87 -8.14
C TRP A 74 -6.07 0.88 -6.70
N PHE A 75 -5.16 -0.05 -6.44
CA PHE A 75 -4.35 -0.16 -5.23
C PHE A 75 -2.88 -0.27 -5.61
N SER A 76 -2.04 0.43 -4.85
CA SER A 76 -0.59 0.29 -4.95
C SER A 76 -0.02 -0.29 -3.68
N LEU A 77 0.89 -1.27 -3.78
CA LEU A 77 1.58 -1.84 -2.63
C LEU A 77 3.07 -1.49 -2.68
N GLY A 78 3.58 -0.81 -1.66
CA GLY A 78 5.01 -0.51 -1.53
C GLY A 78 5.46 -0.74 -0.10
N ALA A 79 6.39 -1.66 0.12
CA ALA A 79 6.94 -1.90 1.44
C ALA A 79 7.87 -0.75 1.86
N PHE A 80 8.00 -0.56 3.17
CA PHE A 80 8.85 0.47 3.74
C PHE A 80 10.29 0.35 3.23
N ARG A 81 10.82 1.49 2.80
CA ARG A 81 12.15 1.64 2.23
C ARG A 81 12.67 3.04 2.52
N TYR A 82 13.98 3.18 2.69
CA TYR A 82 14.59 4.46 3.03
C TYR A 82 16.01 4.58 2.47
N PRO A 83 16.48 5.77 2.06
CA PRO A 83 17.89 5.99 1.74
C PRO A 83 18.78 5.71 2.97
N PRO A 84 19.92 5.00 2.84
CA PRO A 84 20.79 4.65 3.97
C PRO A 84 21.16 5.83 4.87
N ALA A 85 21.40 7.00 4.25
CA ALA A 85 21.74 8.24 4.96
C ALA A 85 20.66 8.73 5.93
N LEU A 86 19.39 8.33 5.76
CA LEU A 86 18.30 8.73 6.65
C LEU A 86 18.23 7.94 7.95
N LYS A 87 18.91 6.79 8.06
CA LYS A 87 18.85 5.93 9.25
C LYS A 87 19.23 6.70 10.53
N THR A 88 20.36 7.40 10.50
CA THR A 88 20.88 8.14 11.67
C THR A 88 20.00 9.34 12.03
N PRO A 89 19.63 10.24 11.11
CA PRO A 89 18.68 11.31 11.41
C PRO A 89 17.33 10.83 11.93
N MET A 90 16.79 9.74 11.36
CA MET A 90 15.51 9.16 11.80
C MET A 90 15.61 8.63 13.23
N ARG A 91 16.63 7.83 13.57
CA ARG A 91 16.86 7.37 14.95
C ARG A 91 17.04 8.52 15.92
N ARG A 92 17.79 9.57 15.54
CA ARG A 92 18.00 10.73 16.41
C ARG A 92 16.69 11.47 16.70
N ARG A 93 15.86 11.68 15.67
CA ARG A 93 14.59 12.43 15.80
C ARG A 93 13.47 11.61 16.44
N TYR A 94 13.44 10.32 16.16
CA TYR A 94 12.43 9.38 16.65
C TYR A 94 13.12 8.13 17.22
N PRO A 95 13.71 8.20 18.43
CA PRO A 95 14.49 7.10 18.99
C PRO A 95 13.73 5.78 19.14
N ARG A 96 12.40 5.88 19.31
CA ARG A 96 11.49 4.75 19.51
C ARG A 96 10.73 4.33 18.24
N THR A 97 11.10 4.82 17.04
CA THR A 97 10.43 4.36 15.81
C THR A 97 10.72 2.88 15.56
N PRO A 98 9.69 2.04 15.35
CA PRO A 98 9.86 0.64 14.98
C PRO A 98 10.18 0.47 13.48
N LEU A 99 10.07 1.52 12.67
CA LEU A 99 10.29 1.45 11.21
C LEU A 99 11.70 0.95 10.84
N LEU A 100 12.68 1.14 11.73
CA LEU A 100 14.08 0.79 11.49
C LEU A 100 14.50 -0.54 12.13
N ASP A 101 13.56 -1.28 12.73
CA ASP A 101 13.83 -2.50 13.49
C ASP A 101 13.75 -3.79 12.66
N GLY A 102 13.31 -3.71 11.41
CA GLY A 102 13.22 -4.89 10.53
C GLY A 102 14.54 -5.27 9.84
N GLU A 103 14.49 -6.39 9.13
CA GLU A 103 15.63 -6.91 8.38
C GLU A 103 15.78 -6.17 7.05
N PHE A 104 16.66 -5.16 7.01
CA PHE A 104 16.91 -4.37 5.82
C PHE A 104 18.19 -4.75 5.08
N VAL A 105 18.10 -4.84 3.77
CA VAL A 105 19.21 -5.03 2.83
C VAL A 105 19.27 -3.87 1.83
N PRO A 106 20.46 -3.50 1.31
CA PRO A 106 20.56 -2.54 0.22
C PRO A 106 19.87 -3.09 -1.04
N GLY A 107 19.00 -2.29 -1.65
CA GLY A 107 18.47 -2.53 -2.98
C GLY A 107 19.34 -1.91 -4.07
N GLU A 108 19.16 -2.39 -5.30
CA GLU A 108 19.84 -1.85 -6.50
C GLU A 108 19.55 -0.36 -6.73
N ASP A 109 18.42 0.14 -6.22
CA ASP A 109 18.02 1.56 -6.30
C ASP A 109 18.65 2.44 -5.21
N GLY A 110 19.66 1.93 -4.50
CA GLY A 110 20.39 2.62 -3.44
C GLY A 110 19.58 2.82 -2.15
N LYS A 111 18.41 2.21 -2.01
CA LYS A 111 17.56 2.31 -0.81
C LYS A 111 17.68 1.03 0.02
N MET A 112 17.60 1.18 1.34
CA MET A 112 17.40 0.07 2.26
C MET A 112 15.96 -0.45 2.12
N ARG A 113 15.80 -1.77 1.97
CA ARG A 113 14.52 -2.45 1.76
C ARG A 113 14.43 -3.68 2.64
N TYR A 114 13.23 -4.09 3.04
CA TYR A 114 13.10 -5.37 3.75
C TYR A 114 13.69 -6.51 2.91
N PHE A 115 14.25 -7.51 3.59
CA PHE A 115 14.70 -8.75 2.96
C PHE A 115 13.58 -9.33 2.08
N GLN A 116 13.94 -9.77 0.87
CA GLN A 116 12.96 -10.03 -0.19
C GLN A 116 11.82 -10.99 0.21
N PRO A 117 12.06 -12.12 0.91
CA PRO A 117 10.99 -13.00 1.37
C PRO A 117 9.92 -12.29 2.21
N ILE A 118 10.32 -11.36 3.08
CA ILE A 118 9.40 -10.55 3.90
C ILE A 118 8.50 -9.70 3.00
N ARG A 119 9.08 -9.03 1.98
CA ARG A 119 8.31 -8.21 1.03
C ARG A 119 7.31 -9.05 0.26
N VAL A 120 7.74 -10.20 -0.26
CA VAL A 120 6.86 -11.13 -0.99
C VAL A 120 5.70 -11.60 -0.10
N GLU A 121 5.97 -11.94 1.16
CA GLU A 121 4.94 -12.36 2.12
C GLU A 121 3.92 -11.25 2.39
N LEU A 122 4.39 -10.04 2.70
CA LEU A 122 3.55 -8.85 2.91
C LEU A 122 2.63 -8.61 1.71
N TYR A 123 3.21 -8.54 0.51
CA TYR A 123 2.46 -8.23 -0.69
C TYR A 123 1.44 -9.31 -1.04
N ARG A 124 1.79 -10.60 -0.91
CA ARG A 124 0.85 -11.70 -1.18
C ARG A 124 -0.37 -11.64 -0.27
N ALA A 125 -0.14 -11.49 1.03
CA ALA A 125 -1.21 -11.45 2.02
C ALA A 125 -2.20 -10.29 1.78
N ILE A 126 -1.67 -9.09 1.50
CA ILE A 126 -2.49 -7.91 1.24
C ILE A 126 -3.18 -8.02 -0.12
N ALA A 127 -2.47 -8.47 -1.15
CA ALA A 127 -3.02 -8.66 -2.49
C ALA A 127 -4.16 -9.68 -2.54
N GLU A 128 -4.03 -10.79 -1.81
CA GLU A 128 -5.08 -11.81 -1.69
C GLU A 128 -6.36 -11.18 -1.13
N ARG A 129 -6.26 -10.48 0.00
CA ARG A 129 -7.42 -9.82 0.61
C ARG A 129 -8.01 -8.71 -0.28
N LEU A 130 -7.15 -7.95 -0.96
CA LEU A 130 -7.60 -6.92 -1.90
C LEU A 130 -8.37 -7.53 -3.08
N ARG A 131 -7.93 -8.67 -3.62
CA ARG A 131 -8.64 -9.36 -4.71
C ARG A 131 -9.99 -9.89 -4.27
N GLU A 132 -10.11 -10.40 -3.04
CA GLU A 132 -11.39 -10.83 -2.46
C GLU A 132 -12.39 -9.68 -2.35
N ARG A 133 -11.93 -8.50 -1.91
CA ARG A 133 -12.80 -7.35 -1.62
C ARG A 133 -13.01 -6.41 -2.82
N PHE A 134 -12.06 -6.36 -3.74
CA PHE A 134 -12.00 -5.45 -4.90
C PHE A 134 -11.60 -6.18 -6.19
N PRO A 135 -12.41 -7.15 -6.67
CA PRO A 135 -12.03 -8.02 -7.79
C PRO A 135 -11.79 -7.30 -9.12
N ARG A 136 -12.22 -6.04 -9.26
CA ARG A 136 -12.06 -5.21 -10.47
C ARG A 136 -11.02 -4.10 -10.35
N ALA A 137 -10.50 -3.84 -9.15
CA ALA A 137 -9.52 -2.78 -8.99
C ALA A 137 -8.15 -3.26 -9.49
N ALA A 138 -7.44 -2.41 -10.23
CA ALA A 138 -6.08 -2.69 -10.64
C ALA A 138 -5.16 -2.77 -9.40
N LEU A 139 -4.18 -3.66 -9.42
CA LEU A 139 -3.25 -3.85 -8.31
C LEU A 139 -1.82 -3.87 -8.84
N TYR A 140 -0.96 -3.01 -8.28
CA TYR A 140 0.44 -2.93 -8.70
C TYR A 140 1.40 -2.79 -7.52
N LEU A 141 2.66 -3.19 -7.72
CA LEU A 141 3.73 -3.01 -6.74
C LEU A 141 4.56 -1.76 -7.06
N CYS A 142 4.78 -0.91 -6.07
CA CYS A 142 5.57 0.31 -6.19
C CYS A 142 7.06 0.02 -6.06
N MET A 143 7.85 0.41 -7.06
CA MET A 143 9.32 0.37 -7.02
C MET A 143 9.84 -1.03 -6.67
N GLU A 144 9.25 -2.07 -7.24
CA GLU A 144 9.63 -3.47 -7.01
C GLU A 144 10.31 -4.11 -8.23
N THR A 145 11.13 -5.13 -7.96
CA THR A 145 11.85 -5.85 -9.02
C THR A 145 10.95 -6.88 -9.70
N GLU A 146 11.27 -7.24 -10.95
CA GLU A 146 10.52 -8.23 -11.71
C GLU A 146 10.41 -9.58 -10.98
N ASP A 147 11.44 -9.97 -10.23
CA ASP A 147 11.41 -11.20 -9.45
C ASP A 147 10.35 -11.17 -8.34
N VAL A 148 10.21 -10.03 -7.65
CA VAL A 148 9.15 -9.86 -6.65
C VAL A 148 7.79 -9.86 -7.31
N TRP A 149 7.63 -9.17 -8.44
CA TRP A 149 6.40 -9.21 -9.24
C TRP A 149 5.97 -10.63 -9.61
N ARG A 150 6.87 -11.43 -10.20
CA ARG A 150 6.59 -12.85 -10.54
C ARG A 150 6.24 -13.67 -9.32
N ARG A 151 6.91 -13.48 -8.18
CA ARG A 151 6.60 -14.22 -6.96
C ARG A 151 5.22 -13.84 -6.40
N VAL A 152 4.83 -12.57 -6.45
CA VAL A 152 3.56 -12.12 -5.86
C VAL A 152 2.37 -12.39 -6.79
N PHE A 153 2.51 -12.15 -8.10
CA PHE A 153 1.40 -12.22 -9.07
C PHE A 153 1.55 -13.28 -10.16
N GLY A 154 2.65 -14.03 -10.20
CA GLY A 154 2.91 -15.03 -11.25
C GLY A 154 3.33 -14.42 -12.60
N ARG A 155 3.32 -13.09 -12.73
CA ARG A 155 3.73 -12.35 -13.93
C ARG A 155 4.35 -11.01 -13.57
N THR A 156 5.05 -10.41 -14.51
CA THR A 156 5.53 -9.02 -14.44
C THR A 156 4.79 -8.21 -15.51
N PRO A 157 3.82 -7.37 -15.13
CA PRO A 157 3.19 -6.50 -16.10
C PRO A 157 4.13 -5.37 -16.49
N THR A 158 4.07 -4.98 -17.76
CA THR A 158 4.69 -3.77 -18.29
C THR A 158 4.01 -2.52 -17.74
N THR A 159 4.69 -1.38 -17.78
CA THR A 159 4.11 -0.09 -17.39
C THR A 159 2.83 0.21 -18.15
N GLU A 160 2.78 -0.13 -19.44
CA GLU A 160 1.60 0.06 -20.28
C GLU A 160 0.44 -0.83 -19.80
N GLU A 161 0.68 -2.10 -19.47
CA GLU A 161 -0.35 -2.99 -18.93
C GLU A 161 -0.91 -2.48 -17.60
N ILE A 162 -0.07 -1.98 -16.69
CA ILE A 162 -0.53 -1.40 -15.42
C ILE A 162 -1.39 -0.16 -15.68
N LEU A 163 -0.96 0.71 -16.60
CA LEU A 163 -1.71 1.92 -16.95
C LEU A 163 -3.06 1.55 -17.60
N GLN A 164 -3.06 0.61 -18.53
CA GLN A 164 -4.26 0.14 -19.21
C GLN A 164 -5.22 -0.56 -18.25
N GLU A 165 -4.73 -1.39 -17.33
CA GLU A 165 -5.57 -1.98 -16.27
C GLU A 165 -6.17 -0.90 -15.37
N THR A 166 -5.37 0.12 -15.03
CA THR A 166 -5.84 1.27 -14.25
C THR A 166 -6.91 2.05 -15.01
N LEU A 167 -6.73 2.30 -16.30
CA LEU A 167 -7.69 3.03 -17.14
C LEU A 167 -8.95 2.19 -17.44
N ARG A 168 -8.83 0.91 -17.77
CA ARG A 168 -9.97 0.00 -17.97
C ARG A 168 -10.80 -0.16 -16.71
N SER A 169 -10.12 -0.29 -15.57
CA SER A 169 -10.82 -0.30 -14.29
C SER A 169 -11.72 0.92 -14.22
N CYS A 170 -11.28 2.10 -14.73
CA CYS A 170 -12.02 3.36 -14.78
C CYS A 170 -13.24 3.39 -15.72
N GLU A 171 -13.21 2.67 -16.84
CA GLU A 171 -14.21 2.72 -17.91
C GLU A 171 -15.39 1.75 -17.67
N ASP A 172 -15.15 0.55 -17.15
CA ASP A 172 -16.14 -0.55 -17.03
C ASP A 172 -17.25 -0.36 -15.94
N ALA A 173 -17.44 0.86 -15.44
CA ALA A 173 -18.41 1.17 -14.38
C ALA A 173 -19.29 2.40 -14.65
N MET A 174 -19.27 2.92 -15.89
CA MET A 174 -20.27 3.84 -16.45
C MET A 174 -21.42 3.04 -17.08
#